data_AF-A0A973TXV6-F1
#
_entry.id   AF-A0A973TXV6-F1
#
_cell.length_a   1.000
_cell.length_b   1.000
_cell.length_c   1.000
_cell.angle_alpha   90.00
_cell.angle_beta   90.00
_cell.angle_gamma   90.00
#
_symmetry.space_group_name_H-M   'P 1'
#
loop_
_entity.id
_entity.type
_entity.pdbx_description
1 polymer ?
#
loop_
_entity_poly.entity_id
_entity_poly.type
_entity_poly.pdbx_seq_one_letter_code
_entity_poly.pdbx_strand_id
1 'polypeptide(L)'
;PAAQLAIRRLAAGAGPVTGVLLVGVLAVGTIAVGTAIAGSQKTALDAKSGMYTGANSYAQIPSEVTELPEALRGTSTVVGYVKQYDNTALVVDPRTFRDGAYPFELDPALLDEPLRVGTARRGEVRLPGLPPVEPDAWVPSFPKLGTAGWVVPVDRISDRDDVGSWYVWSSRPLGEVTAALSAAGVKMSRNADEKAKAVQGLPFLTIQWTFGFVTALGAVLAVVAAIALLLAVEVRRRQNALSGAFSARMGLRPAAMLRSHLLELGAVAAGAVVVGLAASAVSTGFTVPKLDPAPRLTPVPEVPDVVPLLVTTVAGSALVVLAAAWIAVRAARSAKIGELIRG
;
A
#
# COMPACT_ATOMS: atom_id res chain seq x y z
N PRO A 1 4.22 43.19 -6.86
CA PRO A 1 3.07 43.49 -7.73
C PRO A 1 2.21 42.27 -8.15
N ALA A 2 2.79 41.19 -8.68
CA ALA A 2 2.01 40.03 -9.20
C ALA A 2 1.17 39.32 -8.12
N ALA A 3 1.72 39.11 -6.91
CA ALA A 3 0.99 38.50 -5.79
C ALA A 3 -0.21 39.36 -5.33
N GLN A 4 -0.03 40.68 -5.24
CA GLN A 4 -1.09 41.62 -4.83
C GLN A 4 -2.25 41.65 -5.84
N LEU A 5 -1.95 41.56 -7.15
CA LEU A 5 -2.95 41.44 -8.21
C LEU A 5 -3.72 40.12 -8.11
N ALA A 6 -3.03 39.00 -7.85
CA ALA A 6 -3.66 37.70 -7.66
C ALA A 6 -4.63 37.70 -6.47
N ILE A 7 -4.21 38.20 -5.30
CA ILE A 7 -5.03 38.27 -4.09
C ILE A 7 -6.31 39.08 -4.35
N ARG A 8 -6.20 40.22 -5.04
CA ARG A 8 -7.35 41.07 -5.32
C ARG A 8 -8.37 40.41 -6.26
N ARG A 9 -7.91 39.60 -7.22
CA ARG A 9 -8.79 38.83 -8.14
C ARG A 9 -9.47 37.65 -7.43
N LEU A 10 -8.76 36.98 -6.53
CA LEU A 10 -9.35 35.95 -5.69
C LEU A 10 -10.47 36.53 -4.82
N ALA A 11 -10.22 37.66 -4.17
CA ALA A 11 -11.21 38.35 -3.34
C ALA A 11 -12.43 38.83 -4.15
N ALA A 12 -12.21 39.39 -5.34
CA ALA A 12 -13.28 39.91 -6.20
C ALA A 12 -14.19 38.82 -6.81
N GLY A 13 -13.76 37.57 -6.82
CA GLY A 13 -14.58 36.45 -7.30
C GLY A 13 -14.55 35.26 -6.38
N ALA A 14 -14.88 35.49 -5.11
CA ALA A 14 -14.97 34.46 -4.10
C ALA A 14 -15.88 33.30 -4.52
N GLY A 15 -17.04 33.56 -5.14
CA GLY A 15 -18.02 32.52 -5.51
C GLY A 15 -17.43 31.39 -6.37
N PRO A 16 -16.95 31.67 -7.61
CA PRO A 16 -16.38 30.63 -8.46
C PRO A 16 -15.09 30.02 -7.89
N VAL A 17 -14.28 30.80 -7.16
CA VAL A 17 -13.05 30.30 -6.52
C VAL A 17 -13.39 29.27 -5.45
N THR A 18 -14.36 29.57 -4.58
CA THR A 18 -14.83 28.65 -3.55
C THR A 18 -15.44 27.40 -4.15
N GLY A 19 -16.23 27.52 -5.23
CA GLY A 19 -16.78 26.37 -5.94
C GLY A 19 -15.69 25.43 -6.47
N VAL A 20 -14.69 25.98 -7.16
CA VAL A 20 -13.55 25.19 -7.66
C VAL A 20 -12.74 24.57 -6.53
N LEU A 21 -12.50 25.32 -5.45
CA LEU A 21 -11.80 24.83 -4.27
C LEU A 21 -12.54 23.64 -3.65
N LEU A 22 -13.84 23.74 -3.44
CA LEU A 22 -14.66 22.66 -2.85
C LEU A 22 -14.62 21.39 -3.70
N VAL A 23 -14.84 21.51 -5.01
CA VAL A 23 -14.78 20.34 -5.91
C VAL A 23 -13.37 19.76 -5.96
N GLY A 24 -12.34 20.60 -5.97
CA GLY A 24 -10.94 20.18 -5.92
C GLY A 24 -10.58 19.43 -4.64
N VAL A 25 -10.98 19.95 -3.48
CA VAL A 25 -10.78 19.28 -2.17
C VAL A 25 -11.47 17.91 -2.17
N LEU A 26 -12.70 17.85 -2.64
CA LEU A 26 -13.47 16.61 -2.68
C LEU A 26 -12.84 15.58 -3.63
N ALA A 27 -12.36 16.02 -4.80
CA ALA A 27 -11.64 15.18 -5.75
C ALA A 27 -10.36 14.60 -5.13
N VAL A 28 -9.46 15.47 -4.64
CA VAL A 28 -8.17 15.06 -4.06
C VAL A 28 -8.39 14.16 -2.85
N GLY A 29 -9.28 14.54 -1.93
CA GLY A 29 -9.59 13.76 -0.74
C GLY A 29 -10.13 12.36 -1.09
N THR A 30 -11.03 12.26 -2.06
CA THR A 30 -11.63 10.97 -2.47
C THR A 30 -10.59 10.04 -3.10
N ILE A 31 -9.75 10.56 -4.01
CA ILE A 31 -8.64 9.79 -4.61
C ILE A 31 -7.67 9.32 -3.52
N ALA A 32 -7.28 10.22 -2.62
CA ALA A 32 -6.30 9.96 -1.59
C ALA A 32 -6.77 8.89 -0.61
N VAL A 33 -8.01 8.97 -0.13
CA VAL A 33 -8.60 7.97 0.78
C VAL A 33 -8.70 6.62 0.07
N GLY A 34 -9.25 6.57 -1.15
CA GLY A 34 -9.41 5.32 -1.89
C GLY A 34 -8.06 4.63 -2.15
N THR A 35 -7.05 5.39 -2.58
CA THR A 35 -5.71 4.86 -2.87
C THR A 35 -5.01 4.40 -1.60
N ALA A 36 -5.10 5.17 -0.51
CA ALA A 36 -4.43 4.84 0.74
C ALA A 36 -5.05 3.61 1.42
N ILE A 37 -6.38 3.48 1.43
CA ILE A 37 -7.02 2.29 2.00
C ILE A 37 -6.72 1.07 1.14
N ALA A 38 -6.89 1.16 -0.19
CA ALA A 38 -6.60 0.03 -1.08
C ALA A 38 -5.12 -0.41 -1.01
N GLY A 39 -4.19 0.54 -0.95
CA GLY A 39 -2.77 0.28 -0.79
C GLY A 39 -2.43 -0.38 0.55
N SER A 40 -2.93 0.16 1.66
CA SER A 40 -2.73 -0.41 3.00
C SER A 40 -3.22 -1.85 3.07
N GLN A 41 -4.43 -2.09 2.57
CA GLN A 41 -5.05 -3.42 2.57
C GLN A 41 -4.28 -4.41 1.72
N LYS A 42 -3.77 -3.99 0.56
CA LYS A 42 -2.94 -4.84 -0.31
C LYS A 42 -1.63 -5.23 0.37
N THR A 43 -0.92 -4.27 0.98
CA THR A 43 0.34 -4.53 1.69
C THR A 43 0.11 -5.41 2.92
N ALA A 44 -0.91 -5.10 3.72
CA ALA A 44 -1.27 -5.89 4.90
C ALA A 44 -1.66 -7.31 4.52
N LEU A 45 -2.42 -7.49 3.44
CA LEU A 45 -2.79 -8.81 2.93
C LEU A 45 -1.56 -9.58 2.48
N ASP A 46 -0.66 -8.98 1.70
CA ASP A 46 0.55 -9.66 1.24
C ASP A 46 1.41 -10.16 2.41
N ALA A 47 1.59 -9.31 3.43
CA ALA A 47 2.30 -9.65 4.65
C ALA A 47 1.60 -10.76 5.45
N LYS A 48 0.28 -10.64 5.66
CA LYS A 48 -0.50 -11.59 6.44
C LYS A 48 -0.65 -12.94 5.74
N SER A 49 -0.77 -12.95 4.42
CA SER A 49 -0.75 -14.19 3.64
C SER A 49 0.61 -14.87 3.73
N GLY A 50 1.71 -14.11 3.71
CA GLY A 50 3.06 -14.64 3.95
C GLY A 50 3.18 -15.26 5.34
N MET A 51 2.73 -14.55 6.36
CA MET A 51 2.72 -15.03 7.75
C MET A 51 1.76 -16.21 7.97
N TYR A 52 0.65 -16.29 7.25
CA TYR A 52 -0.27 -17.42 7.33
C TYR A 52 0.27 -18.67 6.63
N THR A 53 0.86 -18.49 5.45
CA THR A 53 1.47 -19.59 4.67
C THR A 53 2.75 -20.08 5.32
N GLY A 54 3.53 -19.19 5.94
CA GLY A 54 4.84 -19.46 6.54
C GLY A 54 6.01 -19.15 5.61
N ALA A 55 5.78 -19.19 4.30
CA ALA A 55 6.76 -19.01 3.24
C ALA A 55 6.10 -18.44 1.97
N ASN A 56 6.88 -18.17 0.91
CA ASN A 56 6.30 -17.78 -0.38
C ASN A 56 5.59 -18.98 -1.05
N SER A 57 6.21 -20.16 -0.98
CA SER A 57 5.59 -21.42 -1.37
C SER A 57 5.99 -22.54 -0.41
N TYR A 58 5.17 -23.59 -0.36
CA TYR A 58 5.50 -24.81 0.36
C TYR A 58 5.06 -26.06 -0.37
N ALA A 59 5.80 -27.14 -0.17
CA ALA A 59 5.44 -28.47 -0.67
C ALA A 59 5.65 -29.51 0.43
N GLN A 60 4.65 -30.37 0.66
CA GLN A 60 4.78 -31.47 1.61
C GLN A 60 5.72 -32.55 1.04
N ILE A 61 6.68 -32.95 1.86
CA ILE A 61 7.70 -33.96 1.55
C ILE A 61 7.62 -35.15 2.52
N PRO A 62 8.16 -36.32 2.14
CA PRO A 62 8.37 -37.44 3.06
C PRO A 62 9.35 -37.07 4.19
N SER A 63 9.23 -37.71 5.35
CA SER A 63 10.10 -37.52 6.51
C SER A 63 11.58 -37.89 6.23
N GLU A 64 11.79 -38.84 5.33
CA GLU A 64 13.10 -39.32 4.86
C GLU A 64 13.95 -38.21 4.19
N VAL A 65 13.32 -37.15 3.71
CA VAL A 65 14.02 -36.04 3.06
C VAL A 65 14.59 -35.10 4.13
N THR A 66 15.91 -35.21 4.34
CA THR A 66 16.67 -34.40 5.29
C THR A 66 17.46 -33.29 4.60
N GLU A 67 18.02 -33.57 3.43
CA GLU A 67 18.81 -32.60 2.66
C GLU A 67 18.03 -32.04 1.46
N LEU A 68 18.17 -30.73 1.24
CA LEU A 68 17.59 -30.06 0.09
C LEU A 68 18.49 -30.24 -1.15
N PRO A 69 17.88 -30.41 -2.34
CA PRO A 69 18.60 -30.37 -3.62
C PRO A 69 19.42 -29.09 -3.75
N GLU A 70 20.56 -29.15 -4.44
CA GLU A 70 21.48 -28.01 -4.59
C GLU A 70 20.77 -26.76 -5.11
N ALA A 71 19.84 -26.91 -6.05
CA ALA A 71 19.06 -25.82 -6.62
C ALA A 71 18.16 -25.07 -5.61
N LEU A 72 17.87 -25.66 -4.45
CA LEU A 72 17.00 -25.09 -3.41
C LEU A 72 17.76 -24.61 -2.16
N ARG A 73 19.07 -24.87 -2.09
CA ARG A 73 19.92 -24.44 -0.95
C ARG A 73 20.05 -22.91 -0.95
N GLY A 74 19.96 -22.30 0.23
CA GLY A 74 20.02 -20.84 0.39
C GLY A 74 18.74 -20.09 0.02
N THR A 75 17.69 -20.77 -0.42
CA THR A 75 16.36 -20.16 -0.65
C THR A 75 15.20 -20.97 -0.08
N SER A 76 15.50 -22.09 0.59
CA SER A 76 14.49 -23.01 1.11
C SER A 76 14.95 -23.65 2.41
N THR A 77 14.01 -24.13 3.20
CA THR A 77 14.23 -24.81 4.48
C THR A 77 13.25 -25.95 4.65
N VAL A 78 13.64 -26.96 5.40
CA VAL A 78 12.73 -28.04 5.81
C VAL A 78 12.10 -27.68 7.15
N VAL A 79 10.78 -27.83 7.26
CA VAL A 79 10.00 -27.50 8.45
C VAL A 79 9.07 -28.67 8.76
N GLY A 80 9.10 -29.12 10.01
CA GLY A 80 8.14 -30.08 10.52
C GLY A 80 6.92 -29.36 11.09
N TYR A 81 5.75 -29.97 10.97
CA TYR A 81 4.49 -29.41 11.41
C TYR A 81 3.72 -30.45 12.21
N VAL A 82 3.43 -30.10 13.46
CA VAL A 82 2.67 -30.92 14.40
C VAL A 82 1.42 -30.15 14.78
N LYS A 83 0.25 -30.76 14.60
CA LYS A 83 -1.01 -30.19 15.06
C LYS A 83 -1.83 -31.25 15.77
N GLN A 84 -2.19 -30.96 17.01
CA GLN A 84 -3.10 -31.77 17.80
C GLN A 84 -4.17 -30.86 18.42
N TYR A 85 -5.42 -31.02 17.99
CA TYR A 85 -6.52 -30.12 18.36
C TYR A 85 -6.15 -28.64 18.06
N ASP A 86 -6.16 -27.79 19.08
CA ASP A 86 -5.79 -26.37 18.99
C ASP A 86 -4.30 -26.11 19.22
N ASN A 87 -3.54 -27.14 19.59
CA ASN A 87 -2.11 -27.00 19.83
C ASN A 87 -1.32 -27.27 18.55
N THR A 88 -0.52 -26.28 18.14
CA THR A 88 0.30 -26.36 16.92
C THR A 88 1.74 -26.07 17.25
N ALA A 89 2.66 -26.90 16.77
CA ALA A 89 4.09 -26.66 16.84
C ALA A 89 4.76 -26.78 15.48
N LEU A 90 5.80 -25.97 15.30
CA LEU A 90 6.72 -26.07 14.18
C LEU A 90 8.05 -26.64 14.65
N VAL A 91 8.60 -27.50 13.83
CA VAL A 91 9.98 -27.97 13.95
C VAL A 91 10.80 -27.23 12.92
N VAL A 92 11.84 -26.53 13.35
CA VAL A 92 12.64 -25.68 12.45
C VAL A 92 14.11 -26.03 12.56
N ASP A 93 14.83 -25.96 11.44
CA ASP A 93 16.28 -25.93 11.44
C ASP A 93 16.75 -24.48 11.62
N PRO A 94 17.38 -24.09 12.75
CA PRO A 94 17.78 -22.72 13.01
C PRO A 94 18.72 -22.15 11.93
N ARG A 95 19.49 -23.02 11.27
CA ARG A 95 20.53 -22.62 10.30
C ARG A 95 19.93 -22.23 8.95
N THR A 96 18.91 -22.96 8.49
CA THR A 96 18.31 -22.75 7.17
C THR A 96 16.96 -22.03 7.24
N PHE A 97 16.35 -21.90 8.42
CA PHE A 97 14.97 -21.41 8.54
C PHE A 97 14.74 -20.07 7.81
N ARG A 98 15.70 -19.14 7.92
CA ARG A 98 15.59 -17.81 7.30
C ARG A 98 15.69 -17.81 5.78
N ASP A 99 16.24 -18.87 5.19
CA ASP A 99 16.40 -18.97 3.73
C ASP A 99 15.06 -19.21 3.04
N GLY A 100 14.17 -19.97 3.69
CA GLY A 100 12.87 -20.37 3.15
C GLY A 100 11.65 -19.74 3.81
N ALA A 101 11.75 -19.33 5.08
CA ALA A 101 10.63 -18.71 5.80
C ALA A 101 10.29 -17.32 5.24
N TYR A 102 9.02 -16.94 5.40
CA TYR A 102 8.58 -15.59 5.09
C TYR A 102 9.33 -14.58 5.96
N PRO A 103 9.82 -13.45 5.41
CA PRO A 103 10.58 -12.48 6.18
C PRO A 103 9.79 -11.94 7.37
N PHE A 104 10.40 -11.98 8.56
CA PHE A 104 9.87 -11.39 9.78
C PHE A 104 11.01 -11.02 10.74
N GLU A 105 10.72 -10.15 11.69
CA GLU A 105 11.69 -9.71 12.70
C GLU A 105 11.82 -10.77 13.80
N LEU A 106 13.00 -11.38 13.87
CA LEU A 106 13.39 -12.34 14.90
C LEU A 106 14.89 -12.29 15.12
N ASP A 107 15.30 -12.33 16.40
CA ASP A 107 16.69 -12.62 16.77
C ASP A 107 16.98 -14.09 16.48
N PRO A 108 17.90 -14.41 15.54
CA PRO A 108 18.17 -15.80 15.16
C PRO A 108 18.64 -16.68 16.32
N ALA A 109 19.23 -16.11 17.37
CA ALA A 109 19.63 -16.87 18.56
C ALA A 109 18.43 -17.52 19.29
N LEU A 110 17.22 -16.96 19.13
CA LEU A 110 16.00 -17.52 19.72
C LEU A 110 15.51 -18.80 19.06
N LEU A 111 16.05 -19.17 17.89
CA LEU A 111 15.67 -20.40 17.19
C LEU A 111 16.43 -21.63 17.71
N ASP A 112 17.51 -21.43 18.47
CA ASP A 112 18.31 -22.53 19.03
C ASP A 112 17.66 -23.15 20.29
N GLU A 113 16.62 -22.50 20.82
CA GLU A 113 15.86 -22.94 21.99
C GLU A 113 14.36 -23.07 21.67
N PRO A 114 13.60 -23.90 22.43
CA PRO A 114 12.16 -23.96 22.29
C PRO A 114 11.51 -22.58 22.54
N LEU A 115 10.64 -22.17 21.62
CA LEU A 115 10.04 -20.84 21.61
C LEU A 115 8.52 -20.90 21.79
N ARG A 116 7.99 -20.00 22.61
CA ARG A 116 6.56 -19.80 22.78
C ARG A 116 6.07 -18.65 21.90
N VAL A 117 4.97 -18.86 21.17
CA VAL A 117 4.41 -17.84 20.26
C VAL A 117 3.13 -17.25 20.82
N GLY A 118 3.12 -15.92 20.95
CA GLY A 118 1.96 -15.10 21.30
C GLY A 118 1.23 -15.56 22.56
N THR A 119 -0.04 -15.96 22.42
CA THR A 119 -0.95 -16.32 23.52
C THR A 119 -0.86 -17.78 23.96
N ALA A 120 0.10 -18.55 23.42
CA ALA A 120 0.34 -19.92 23.85
C ALA A 120 0.56 -20.01 25.37
N ARG A 121 0.04 -21.09 25.98
CA ARG A 121 0.12 -21.33 27.42
C ARG A 121 1.59 -21.44 27.88
N ARG A 122 1.86 -20.97 29.11
CA ARG A 122 3.16 -21.12 29.79
C ARG A 122 3.26 -22.51 30.45
N GLY A 123 4.49 -22.98 30.62
CA GLY A 123 4.83 -24.26 31.25
C GLY A 123 5.14 -25.36 30.24
N GLU A 124 5.37 -26.56 30.76
CA GLU A 124 5.65 -27.77 29.96
C GLU A 124 4.51 -28.07 28.99
N VAL A 125 4.87 -28.30 27.72
CA VAL A 125 3.94 -28.70 26.67
C VAL A 125 4.35 -30.05 26.13
N ARG A 126 3.37 -30.94 26.02
CA ARG A 126 3.51 -32.26 25.41
C ARG A 126 2.71 -32.32 24.14
N LEU A 127 3.41 -32.52 23.03
CA LEU A 127 2.80 -32.72 21.73
C LEU A 127 3.21 -34.10 21.19
N PRO A 128 2.35 -34.75 20.39
CA PRO A 128 2.65 -36.05 19.83
C PRO A 128 3.93 -35.95 18.99
N GLY A 129 4.87 -36.84 19.29
CA GLY A 129 6.13 -36.92 18.57
C GLY A 129 7.14 -35.79 18.82
N LEU A 130 6.88 -34.94 19.81
CA LEU A 130 7.86 -33.96 20.29
C LEU A 130 8.25 -34.30 21.73
N PRO A 131 9.52 -34.07 22.13
CA PRO A 131 9.89 -34.16 23.53
C PRO A 131 9.10 -33.13 24.34
N PRO A 132 8.88 -33.37 25.64
CA PRO A 132 8.36 -32.34 26.53
C PRO A 132 9.23 -31.09 26.44
N VAL A 133 8.61 -29.95 26.12
CA VAL A 133 9.30 -28.66 25.97
C VAL A 133 8.73 -27.66 26.95
N GLU A 134 9.61 -26.98 27.68
CA GLU A 134 9.28 -25.86 28.55
C GLU A 134 9.97 -24.60 27.99
N PRO A 135 9.29 -23.87 27.09
CA PRO A 135 9.89 -22.73 26.41
C PRO A 135 9.93 -21.49 27.31
N ASP A 136 11.14 -21.05 27.67
CA ASP A 136 11.37 -19.79 28.37
C ASP A 136 11.32 -18.58 27.42
N ALA A 137 11.79 -18.77 26.19
CA ALA A 137 11.80 -17.76 25.15
C ALA A 137 10.39 -17.49 24.60
N TRP A 138 10.11 -16.24 24.24
CA TRP A 138 8.80 -15.83 23.72
C TRP A 138 8.91 -14.81 22.59
N VAL A 139 8.04 -14.97 21.58
CA VAL A 139 7.83 -13.99 20.51
C VAL A 139 6.35 -13.66 20.34
N PRO A 140 6.02 -12.44 19.90
CA PRO A 140 4.62 -12.05 19.70
C PRO A 140 3.94 -12.85 18.58
N SER A 141 4.69 -13.21 17.54
CA SER A 141 4.17 -13.96 16.42
C SER A 141 5.25 -14.75 15.68
N PHE A 142 4.83 -15.71 14.87
CA PHE A 142 5.73 -16.54 14.09
C PHE A 142 5.06 -17.00 12.78
N PRO A 143 5.81 -17.12 11.66
CA PRO A 143 5.26 -17.61 10.40
C PRO A 143 4.53 -18.96 10.58
N LYS A 144 3.41 -19.13 9.90
CA LYS A 144 2.43 -20.25 10.01
C LYS A 144 1.70 -20.37 11.35
N LEU A 145 2.31 -20.02 12.47
CA LEU A 145 1.70 -20.09 13.81
C LEU A 145 0.85 -18.86 14.16
N GLY A 146 1.09 -17.73 13.49
CA GLY A 146 0.39 -16.48 13.79
C GLY A 146 0.71 -16.04 15.22
N THR A 147 -0.29 -16.06 16.11
CA THR A 147 -0.18 -15.60 17.50
C THR A 147 -0.35 -16.71 18.54
N ALA A 148 -0.32 -17.99 18.15
CA ALA A 148 -0.41 -19.08 19.10
C ALA A 148 0.31 -20.34 18.57
N GLY A 149 1.23 -20.86 19.38
CA GLY A 149 1.90 -22.13 19.10
C GLY A 149 3.29 -22.19 19.73
N TRP A 150 4.04 -23.19 19.28
CA TRP A 150 5.41 -23.44 19.76
C TRP A 150 6.36 -23.68 18.59
N VAL A 151 7.61 -23.30 18.76
CA VAL A 151 8.68 -23.63 17.81
C VAL A 151 9.69 -24.49 18.54
N VAL A 152 10.09 -25.59 17.92
CA VAL A 152 11.04 -26.55 18.48
C VAL A 152 12.21 -26.69 17.50
N PRO A 153 13.46 -26.54 17.95
CA PRO A 153 14.62 -26.78 17.08
C PRO A 153 14.67 -28.24 16.64
N VAL A 154 15.02 -28.49 15.38
CA VAL A 154 15.11 -29.86 14.82
C VAL A 154 16.09 -30.74 15.59
N ASP A 155 17.16 -30.16 16.13
CA ASP A 155 18.18 -30.87 16.93
C ASP A 155 17.64 -31.43 18.26
N ARG A 156 16.44 -30.99 18.69
CA ARG A 156 15.76 -31.53 19.89
C ARG A 156 14.93 -32.77 19.59
N ILE A 157 14.80 -33.16 18.32
CA ILE A 157 13.95 -34.27 17.91
C ILE A 157 14.80 -35.52 17.72
N SER A 158 14.38 -36.59 18.40
CA SER A 158 15.05 -37.89 18.33
C SER A 158 14.71 -38.64 17.04
N ASP A 159 13.44 -38.59 16.61
CA ASP A 159 12.95 -39.28 15.42
C ASP A 159 12.08 -38.34 14.57
N ARG A 160 12.36 -38.27 13.26
CA ARG A 160 11.59 -37.43 12.32
C ARG A 160 10.25 -38.05 11.95
N ASP A 161 10.11 -39.36 12.06
CA ASP A 161 8.86 -40.06 11.73
C ASP A 161 7.77 -39.79 12.78
N ASP A 162 8.19 -39.39 13.98
CA ASP A 162 7.30 -38.94 15.06
C ASP A 162 6.65 -37.57 14.74
N VAL A 163 7.27 -36.77 13.87
CA VAL A 163 6.76 -35.45 13.49
C VAL A 163 5.67 -35.61 12.42
N GLY A 164 4.45 -35.18 12.74
CA GLY A 164 3.26 -35.49 11.95
C GLY A 164 3.31 -35.18 10.45
N SER A 165 4.02 -34.12 10.03
CA SER A 165 4.21 -33.82 8.60
C SER A 165 5.43 -32.94 8.35
N TRP A 166 6.08 -33.13 7.21
CA TRP A 166 7.25 -32.34 6.80
C TRP A 166 6.97 -31.56 5.53
N TYR A 167 7.48 -30.33 5.48
CA TYR A 167 7.32 -29.41 4.37
C TYR A 167 8.66 -28.80 3.99
N VAL A 168 8.84 -28.60 2.69
CA VAL A 168 9.85 -27.65 2.19
C VAL A 168 9.17 -26.30 2.10
N TRP A 169 9.70 -25.33 2.81
CA TRP A 169 9.33 -23.92 2.70
C TRP A 169 10.35 -23.21 1.82
N SER A 170 9.89 -22.38 0.90
CA SER A 170 10.77 -21.67 -0.02
C SER A 170 10.34 -20.23 -0.23
N SER A 171 11.34 -19.37 -0.46
CA SER A 171 11.13 -18.01 -0.98
C SER A 171 10.82 -18.02 -2.49
N ARG A 172 11.04 -19.14 -3.20
CA ARG A 172 10.80 -19.29 -4.64
C ARG A 172 9.33 -19.58 -4.99
N PRO A 173 8.91 -19.36 -6.26
CA PRO A 173 7.61 -19.79 -6.76
C PRO A 173 7.42 -21.31 -6.67
N LEU A 174 6.18 -21.77 -6.45
CA LEU A 174 5.88 -23.19 -6.26
C LEU A 174 6.31 -24.07 -7.46
N GLY A 175 6.21 -23.55 -8.69
CA GLY A 175 6.63 -24.26 -9.89
C GLY A 175 8.13 -24.58 -9.91
N GLU A 176 8.97 -23.65 -9.44
CA GLU A 176 10.43 -23.87 -9.34
C GLU A 176 10.76 -24.91 -8.26
N VAL A 177 10.09 -24.81 -7.10
CA VAL A 177 10.29 -25.75 -5.98
C VAL A 177 9.90 -27.17 -6.37
N THR A 178 8.71 -27.34 -6.94
CA THR A 178 8.20 -28.66 -7.33
C THR A 178 9.00 -29.26 -8.49
N ALA A 179 9.46 -28.45 -9.45
CA ALA A 179 10.36 -28.91 -10.50
C ALA A 179 11.71 -29.40 -9.95
N ALA A 180 12.32 -28.64 -9.03
CA ALA A 180 13.60 -29.01 -8.42
C ALA A 180 13.48 -30.27 -7.54
N LEU A 181 12.41 -30.40 -6.75
CA LEU A 181 12.14 -31.59 -5.95
C LEU A 181 11.88 -32.82 -6.84
N SER A 182 11.11 -32.66 -7.92
CA SER A 182 10.84 -33.73 -8.89
C SER A 182 12.11 -34.20 -9.60
N ALA A 183 12.97 -33.26 -10.02
CA ALA A 183 14.25 -33.57 -10.66
C ALA A 183 15.19 -34.34 -9.74
N ALA A 184 15.10 -34.12 -8.43
CA ALA A 184 15.83 -34.86 -7.40
C ALA A 184 15.16 -36.20 -7.01
N GLY A 185 14.05 -36.58 -7.65
CA GLY A 185 13.32 -37.83 -7.38
C GLY A 185 12.47 -37.80 -6.11
N VAL A 186 12.25 -36.63 -5.50
CA VAL A 186 11.44 -36.49 -4.28
C VAL A 186 9.95 -36.63 -4.59
N LYS A 187 9.31 -37.64 -4.00
CA LYS A 187 7.87 -37.87 -4.13
C LYS A 187 7.09 -36.88 -3.27
N MET A 188 6.53 -35.86 -3.91
CA MET A 188 5.71 -34.85 -3.24
C MET A 188 4.29 -35.36 -2.99
N SER A 189 3.73 -35.01 -1.83
CA SER A 189 2.29 -35.19 -1.57
C SER A 189 1.47 -34.10 -2.28
N ARG A 190 0.15 -34.29 -2.40
CA ARG A 190 -0.76 -33.31 -3.03
C ARG A 190 -0.89 -31.99 -2.25
N ASN A 191 -0.37 -31.94 -1.04
CA ASN A 191 -0.39 -30.74 -0.19
C ASN A 191 0.78 -29.83 -0.54
N ALA A 192 0.60 -29.04 -1.59
CA ALA A 192 1.52 -27.99 -1.98
C ALA A 192 0.73 -26.73 -2.35
N ASP A 193 1.17 -25.57 -1.87
CA ASP A 193 0.47 -24.32 -2.10
C ASP A 193 1.43 -23.12 -2.09
N GLU A 194 0.92 -21.97 -2.49
CA GLU A 194 1.65 -20.72 -2.57
C GLU A 194 0.89 -19.57 -1.90
N LYS A 195 1.64 -18.58 -1.41
CA LYS A 195 1.10 -17.37 -0.78
C LYS A 195 0.01 -16.71 -1.62
N ALA A 196 0.20 -16.65 -2.94
CA ALA A 196 -0.72 -15.98 -3.86
C ALA A 196 -2.13 -16.60 -3.89
N LYS A 197 -2.28 -17.90 -3.60
CA LYS A 197 -3.60 -18.54 -3.52
C LYS A 197 -4.31 -18.25 -2.19
N ALA A 198 -3.55 -18.17 -1.09
CA ALA A 198 -4.09 -17.72 0.20
C ALA A 198 -4.66 -16.29 0.14
N VAL A 199 -4.10 -15.44 -0.71
CA VAL A 199 -4.58 -14.06 -1.00
C VAL A 199 -5.96 -14.06 -1.69
N GLN A 200 -6.24 -15.03 -2.55
CA GLN A 200 -7.46 -15.07 -3.38
C GLN A 200 -8.70 -15.56 -2.61
N GLY A 201 -8.53 -16.33 -1.54
CA GLY A 201 -9.64 -16.96 -0.81
C GLY A 201 -10.36 -16.08 0.20
N LEU A 202 -9.89 -14.86 0.46
CA LEU A 202 -10.42 -14.02 1.53
C LEU A 202 -11.38 -12.92 1.00
N PRO A 203 -12.31 -12.36 1.81
CA PRO A 203 -13.26 -11.28 1.43
C PRO A 203 -12.64 -9.96 0.94
N PHE A 204 -11.33 -9.94 0.71
CA PHE A 204 -10.49 -8.78 0.49
C PHE A 204 -10.56 -8.26 -0.94
N LEU A 205 -10.80 -9.15 -1.92
CA LEU A 205 -10.98 -8.74 -3.30
C LEU A 205 -12.15 -7.74 -3.40
N THR A 206 -13.23 -7.98 -2.66
CA THR A 206 -14.38 -7.07 -2.56
C THR A 206 -14.01 -5.70 -1.98
N ILE A 207 -13.19 -5.67 -0.94
CA ILE A 207 -12.72 -4.44 -0.29
C ILE A 207 -11.83 -3.64 -1.25
N GLN A 208 -10.85 -4.30 -1.87
CA GLN A 208 -9.95 -3.67 -2.85
C GLN A 208 -10.73 -3.11 -4.05
N TRP A 209 -11.72 -3.84 -4.56
CA TRP A 209 -12.58 -3.38 -5.63
C TRP A 209 -13.41 -2.15 -5.25
N THR A 210 -13.96 -2.13 -4.03
CA THR A 210 -14.78 -1.01 -3.54
C THR A 210 -13.95 0.26 -3.42
N PHE A 211 -12.76 0.20 -2.83
CA PHE A 211 -11.88 1.37 -2.72
C PHE A 211 -11.22 1.76 -4.05
N GLY A 212 -11.00 0.81 -4.95
CA GLY A 212 -10.63 1.09 -6.34
C GLY A 212 -11.71 1.89 -7.07
N PHE A 213 -12.99 1.53 -6.88
CA PHE A 213 -14.12 2.28 -7.42
C PHE A 213 -14.21 3.71 -6.83
N VAL A 214 -14.02 3.87 -5.52
CA VAL A 214 -13.96 5.21 -4.88
C VAL A 214 -12.84 6.06 -5.48
N THR A 215 -11.68 5.46 -5.72
CA THR A 215 -10.55 6.15 -6.36
C THR A 215 -10.91 6.62 -7.78
N ALA A 216 -11.58 5.78 -8.56
CA ALA A 216 -12.05 6.13 -9.91
C ALA A 216 -13.08 7.28 -9.87
N LEU A 217 -14.00 7.28 -8.90
CA LEU A 217 -14.94 8.38 -8.70
C LEU A 217 -14.21 9.70 -8.38
N GLY A 218 -13.18 9.63 -7.54
CA GLY A 218 -12.30 10.76 -7.28
C GLY A 218 -11.62 11.30 -8.54
N ALA A 219 -11.17 10.42 -9.45
CA ALA A 219 -10.58 10.83 -10.73
C ALA A 219 -11.60 11.56 -11.62
N VAL A 220 -12.85 11.11 -11.67
CA VAL A 220 -13.94 11.83 -12.37
C VAL A 220 -14.15 13.21 -11.75
N LEU A 221 -14.17 13.32 -10.42
CA LEU A 221 -14.28 14.60 -9.72
C LEU A 221 -13.09 15.52 -10.02
N ALA A 222 -11.89 14.98 -10.19
CA ALA A 222 -10.71 15.77 -10.57
C ALA A 222 -10.86 16.38 -11.98
N VAL A 223 -11.43 15.62 -12.92
CA VAL A 223 -11.76 16.13 -14.26
C VAL A 223 -12.81 17.25 -14.16
N VAL A 224 -13.86 17.05 -13.35
CA VAL A 224 -14.88 18.08 -13.12
C VAL A 224 -14.26 19.34 -12.47
N ALA A 225 -13.36 19.19 -11.51
CA ALA A 225 -12.64 20.31 -10.89
C ALA A 225 -11.80 21.08 -11.93
N ALA A 226 -11.10 20.37 -12.81
CA ALA A 226 -10.32 20.98 -13.88
C ALA A 226 -11.22 21.76 -14.86
N ILE A 227 -12.34 21.17 -15.28
CA ILE A 227 -13.33 21.85 -16.13
C ILE A 227 -13.90 23.08 -15.43
N ALA A 228 -14.27 22.97 -14.15
CA ALA A 228 -14.78 24.09 -13.36
C ALA A 228 -13.76 25.23 -13.25
N LEU A 229 -12.47 24.91 -13.08
CA LEU A 229 -11.40 25.91 -13.09
C LEU A 229 -11.31 26.62 -14.44
N LEU A 230 -11.34 25.86 -15.54
CA LEU A 230 -11.30 26.42 -16.89
C LEU A 230 -12.53 27.31 -17.18
N LEU A 231 -13.72 26.87 -16.77
CA LEU A 231 -14.94 27.66 -16.88
C LEU A 231 -14.87 28.93 -16.02
N ALA A 232 -14.32 28.84 -14.80
CA ALA A 232 -14.14 30.00 -13.94
C ALA A 232 -13.20 31.04 -14.56
N VAL A 233 -12.18 30.59 -15.31
CA VAL A 233 -11.31 31.47 -16.09
C VAL A 233 -12.07 32.08 -17.27
N GLU A 234 -12.85 31.30 -18.01
CA GLU A 234 -13.58 31.77 -19.20
C GLU A 234 -14.68 32.79 -18.85
N VAL A 235 -15.43 32.56 -17.78
CA VAL A 235 -16.47 33.51 -17.31
C VAL A 235 -15.87 34.88 -16.99
N ARG A 236 -14.61 34.92 -16.54
CA ARG A 236 -13.89 36.16 -16.23
C ARG A 236 -13.07 36.70 -17.40
N ARG A 237 -13.10 36.03 -18.55
CA ARG A 237 -12.26 36.37 -19.71
C ARG A 237 -12.46 37.81 -20.15
N ARG A 238 -13.70 38.29 -20.27
CA ARG A 238 -13.98 39.68 -20.68
C ARG A 238 -13.42 40.71 -19.69
N GLN A 239 -13.65 40.53 -18.39
CA GLN A 239 -13.16 41.43 -17.34
C GLN A 239 -11.63 41.42 -17.25
N ASN A 240 -11.01 40.24 -17.37
CA ASN A 240 -9.56 40.08 -17.30
C ASN A 240 -8.85 40.58 -18.57
N ALA A 241 -9.46 40.44 -19.76
CA ALA A 241 -8.89 40.93 -21.01
C ALA A 241 -8.81 42.46 -21.04
N LEU A 242 -9.86 43.16 -20.58
CA LEU A 242 -9.86 44.62 -20.48
C LEU A 242 -8.80 45.12 -19.50
N SER A 243 -8.75 44.55 -18.30
CA SER A 243 -7.75 44.89 -17.28
C SER A 243 -6.31 44.58 -17.76
N GLY A 244 -6.14 43.47 -18.49
CA GLY A 244 -4.88 43.06 -19.09
C GLY A 244 -4.40 44.00 -20.19
N ALA A 245 -5.30 44.45 -21.06
CA ALA A 245 -4.99 45.39 -22.14
C ALA A 245 -4.54 46.76 -21.59
N PHE A 246 -5.22 47.30 -20.57
CA PHE A 246 -4.80 48.53 -19.89
C PHE A 246 -3.47 48.37 -19.17
N SER A 247 -3.28 47.24 -18.47
CA SER A 247 -2.04 46.91 -17.76
C SER A 247 -0.84 46.82 -18.71
N ALA A 248 -1.02 46.19 -19.88
CA ALA A 248 0.03 46.09 -20.90
C ALA A 248 0.44 47.47 -21.45
N ARG A 249 -0.52 48.39 -21.65
CA ARG A 249 -0.23 49.78 -22.05
C ARG A 249 0.47 50.59 -20.96
N MET A 250 0.29 50.24 -19.69
CA MET A 250 1.03 50.83 -18.56
C MET A 250 2.43 50.22 -18.36
N GLY A 251 2.92 49.38 -19.28
CA GLY A 251 4.28 48.85 -19.28
C GLY A 251 4.46 47.50 -18.55
N LEU A 252 3.38 46.83 -18.16
CA LEU A 252 3.50 45.50 -17.55
C LEU A 252 3.96 44.45 -18.58
N ARG A 253 5.09 43.82 -18.29
CA ARG A 253 5.64 42.74 -19.12
C ARG A 253 4.72 41.51 -19.12
N PRO A 254 4.60 40.77 -20.23
CA PRO A 254 3.76 39.56 -20.31
C PRO A 254 4.11 38.48 -19.27
N ALA A 255 5.38 38.39 -18.88
CA ALA A 255 5.83 37.48 -17.83
C ALA A 255 5.22 37.80 -16.46
N ALA A 256 4.96 39.07 -16.15
CA ALA A 256 4.32 39.48 -14.90
C ALA A 256 2.83 39.09 -14.87
N MET A 257 2.14 39.14 -16.01
CA MET A 257 0.77 38.64 -16.14
C MET A 257 0.70 37.13 -15.95
N LEU A 258 1.59 36.36 -16.61
CA LEU A 258 1.63 34.91 -16.46
C LEU A 258 1.89 34.51 -15.00
N ARG A 259 2.89 35.13 -14.34
CA ARG A 259 3.19 34.87 -12.93
C ARG A 259 2.00 35.18 -12.01
N SER A 260 1.23 36.23 -12.28
CA SER A 260 0.03 36.55 -11.50
C SER A 260 -1.05 35.47 -11.63
N HIS A 261 -1.29 34.95 -12.84
CA HIS A 261 -2.28 33.88 -13.04
C HIS A 261 -1.82 32.54 -12.46
N LEU A 262 -0.53 32.22 -12.57
CA LEU A 262 0.03 31.03 -11.92
C LEU A 262 -0.07 31.11 -10.40
N LEU A 263 0.15 32.29 -9.80
CA LEU A 263 -0.02 32.47 -8.35
C LEU A 263 -1.50 32.37 -7.93
N GLU A 264 -2.41 32.96 -8.71
CA GLU A 264 -3.86 32.92 -8.44
C GLU A 264 -4.40 31.48 -8.47
N LEU A 265 -4.21 30.80 -9.61
CA LEU A 265 -4.72 29.45 -9.83
C LEU A 265 -3.93 28.41 -9.01
N GLY A 266 -2.62 28.62 -8.87
CA GLY A 266 -1.74 27.79 -8.06
C GLY A 266 -2.09 27.84 -6.58
N ALA A 267 -2.48 28.99 -6.03
CA ALA A 267 -2.92 29.08 -4.64
C ALA A 267 -4.22 28.29 -4.39
N VAL A 268 -5.17 28.34 -5.32
CA VAL A 268 -6.42 27.57 -5.22
C VAL A 268 -6.14 26.06 -5.31
N ALA A 269 -5.33 25.65 -6.29
CA ALA A 269 -4.94 24.26 -6.46
C ALA A 269 -4.14 23.73 -5.25
N ALA A 270 -3.18 24.50 -4.75
CA ALA A 270 -2.40 24.14 -3.57
C ALA A 270 -3.30 24.01 -2.33
N GLY A 271 -4.24 24.95 -2.14
CA GLY A 271 -5.23 24.87 -1.07
C GLY A 271 -6.08 23.59 -1.15
N ALA A 272 -6.56 23.25 -2.35
CA ALA A 272 -7.31 22.02 -2.58
C ALA A 272 -6.50 20.77 -2.24
N VAL A 273 -5.24 20.72 -2.67
CA VAL A 273 -4.33 19.59 -2.39
C VAL A 273 -4.04 19.47 -0.90
N VAL A 274 -3.67 20.56 -0.23
CA VAL A 274 -3.34 20.55 1.21
C VAL A 274 -4.54 20.11 2.04
N VAL A 275 -5.71 20.71 1.80
CA VAL A 275 -6.93 20.37 2.56
C VAL A 275 -7.41 18.96 2.25
N GLY A 276 -7.40 18.55 0.97
CA GLY A 276 -7.79 17.21 0.55
C GLY A 276 -6.89 16.12 1.14
N LEU A 277 -5.57 16.32 1.12
CA LEU A 277 -4.61 15.39 1.72
C LEU A 277 -4.72 15.36 3.25
N ALA A 278 -4.92 16.50 3.90
CA ALA A 278 -5.13 16.54 5.35
C ALA A 278 -6.40 15.79 5.77
N ALA A 279 -7.52 16.03 5.08
CA ALA A 279 -8.76 15.30 5.31
C ALA A 279 -8.60 13.79 5.05
N SER A 280 -7.85 13.42 4.01
CA SER A 280 -7.51 12.03 3.73
C SER A 280 -6.66 11.41 4.83
N ALA A 281 -5.63 12.09 5.31
CA ALA A 281 -4.75 11.58 6.36
C ALA A 281 -5.54 11.27 7.63
N VAL A 282 -6.44 12.17 8.03
CA VAL A 282 -7.37 11.96 9.15
C VAL A 282 -8.26 10.75 8.89
N SER A 283 -8.95 10.71 7.75
CA SER A 283 -9.89 9.63 7.41
C SER A 283 -9.23 8.25 7.36
N THR A 284 -8.09 8.15 6.67
CA THR A 284 -7.29 6.92 6.55
C THR A 284 -6.77 6.48 7.91
N GLY A 285 -6.26 7.40 8.74
CA GLY A 285 -5.76 7.09 10.08
C GLY A 285 -6.82 6.45 10.99
N PHE A 286 -8.08 6.87 10.86
CA PHE A 286 -9.19 6.26 11.62
C PHE A 286 -9.72 4.96 11.01
N THR A 287 -9.66 4.82 9.69
CA THR A 287 -10.34 3.75 8.96
C THR A 287 -9.46 2.52 8.78
N VAL A 288 -8.17 2.70 8.45
CA VAL A 288 -7.23 1.60 8.18
C VAL A 288 -7.15 0.59 9.34
N PRO A 289 -7.00 1.00 10.61
CA PRO A 289 -6.93 0.04 11.73
C PRO A 289 -8.25 -0.74 11.93
N LYS A 290 -9.39 -0.12 11.62
CA LYS A 290 -10.72 -0.75 11.77
C LYS A 290 -11.05 -1.73 10.66
N LEU A 291 -10.47 -1.52 9.48
CA LEU A 291 -10.63 -2.40 8.34
C LEU A 291 -9.58 -3.51 8.31
N ASP A 292 -8.86 -3.77 9.42
CA ASP A 292 -7.94 -4.90 9.48
C ASP A 292 -8.72 -6.22 9.31
N PRO A 293 -8.52 -6.93 8.20
CA PRO A 293 -9.30 -8.09 7.85
C PRO A 293 -8.83 -9.37 8.55
N ALA A 294 -7.63 -9.36 9.15
CA ALA A 294 -7.15 -10.45 10.00
C ALA A 294 -6.38 -9.90 11.21
N PRO A 295 -7.09 -9.35 12.21
CA PRO A 295 -6.47 -8.69 13.37
C PRO A 295 -5.58 -9.60 14.22
N ARG A 296 -5.77 -10.91 14.09
CA ARG A 296 -5.00 -11.94 14.82
C ARG A 296 -3.65 -12.25 14.18
N LEU A 297 -3.41 -11.75 12.96
CA LEU A 297 -2.14 -11.89 12.24
C LEU A 297 -1.40 -10.55 12.28
N THR A 298 -0.15 -10.60 12.70
CA THR A 298 0.80 -9.48 12.61
C THR A 298 1.58 -9.57 11.30
N PRO A 299 2.11 -8.46 10.75
CA PRO A 299 2.11 -7.10 11.29
C PRO A 299 0.76 -6.38 11.15
N VAL A 300 0.60 -5.29 11.92
CA VAL A 300 -0.56 -4.39 11.81
C VAL A 300 -0.51 -3.69 10.44
N PRO A 301 -1.66 -3.43 9.78
CA PRO A 301 -1.67 -2.69 8.52
C PRO A 301 -0.95 -1.34 8.65
N GLU A 302 0.09 -1.15 7.84
CA GLU A 302 0.80 0.13 7.76
C GLU A 302 0.07 1.08 6.80
N VAL A 303 0.22 2.37 7.06
CA VAL A 303 -0.23 3.40 6.11
C VAL A 303 0.71 3.34 4.91
N PRO A 304 0.19 3.19 3.67
CA PRO A 304 1.05 3.05 2.50
C PRO A 304 1.86 4.30 2.24
N ASP A 305 2.94 4.13 1.49
CA ASP A 305 3.77 5.23 1.03
C ASP A 305 2.92 6.28 0.31
N VAL A 306 2.92 7.50 0.87
CA VAL A 306 2.15 8.65 0.37
C VAL A 306 2.85 9.35 -0.78
N VAL A 307 4.13 9.05 -1.04
CA VAL A 307 4.95 9.75 -2.04
C VAL A 307 4.37 9.62 -3.45
N PRO A 308 3.98 8.43 -3.97
CA PRO A 308 3.44 8.32 -5.32
C PRO A 308 2.14 9.11 -5.51
N LEU A 309 1.27 9.07 -4.50
CA LEU A 309 0.02 9.82 -4.48
C LEU A 309 0.28 11.33 -4.48
N LEU A 310 1.21 11.80 -3.65
CA LEU A 310 1.57 13.21 -3.57
C LEU A 310 2.16 13.70 -4.88
N VAL A 311 3.10 12.95 -5.47
CA VAL A 311 3.74 13.28 -6.75
C VAL A 311 2.70 13.36 -7.87
N THR A 312 1.84 12.35 -8.01
CA THR A 312 0.81 12.32 -9.06
C THR A 312 -0.22 13.45 -8.88
N THR A 313 -0.65 13.71 -7.65
CA THR A 313 -1.59 14.79 -7.35
C THR A 313 -1.00 16.17 -7.62
N VAL A 314 0.25 16.42 -7.20
CA VAL A 314 0.95 17.68 -7.42
C VAL A 314 1.24 17.89 -8.91
N ALA A 315 1.74 16.87 -9.61
CA ALA A 315 2.02 16.94 -11.03
C ALA A 315 0.74 17.19 -11.86
N GLY A 316 -0.34 16.46 -11.58
CA GLY A 316 -1.64 16.66 -12.23
C GLY A 316 -2.19 18.07 -11.99
N SER A 317 -2.15 18.54 -10.74
CA SER A 317 -2.59 19.90 -10.39
C SER A 317 -1.76 20.98 -11.09
N ALA A 318 -0.44 20.80 -11.17
CA ALA A 318 0.46 21.71 -11.86
C ALA A 318 0.15 21.77 -13.36
N LEU A 319 -0.10 20.64 -14.01
CA LEU A 319 -0.50 20.58 -15.42
C LEU A 319 -1.81 21.33 -15.68
N VAL A 320 -2.82 21.15 -14.82
CA VAL A 320 -4.11 21.85 -14.94
C VAL A 320 -3.92 23.36 -14.76
N VAL A 321 -3.15 23.79 -13.75
CA VAL A 321 -2.84 25.21 -13.52
C VAL A 321 -2.09 25.82 -14.70
N LEU A 322 -1.09 25.12 -15.25
CA LEU A 322 -0.32 25.55 -16.42
C LEU A 322 -1.23 25.71 -17.65
N ALA A 323 -2.10 24.73 -17.92
CA ALA A 323 -3.05 24.78 -19.02
C ALA A 323 -4.02 25.96 -18.88
N ALA A 324 -4.62 26.14 -17.70
CA ALA A 324 -5.54 27.24 -17.41
C ALA A 324 -4.86 28.61 -17.52
N ALA A 325 -3.65 28.77 -16.98
CA ALA A 325 -2.87 30.00 -17.10
C ALA A 325 -2.49 30.30 -18.56
N TRP A 326 -2.11 29.27 -19.33
CA TRP A 326 -1.79 29.41 -20.75
C TRP A 326 -3.01 29.85 -21.58
N ILE A 327 -4.18 29.23 -21.35
CA ILE A 327 -5.44 29.61 -22.00
C ILE A 327 -5.79 31.07 -21.66
N ALA A 328 -5.70 31.47 -20.40
CA ALA A 328 -5.96 32.84 -19.96
C ALA A 328 -5.04 33.87 -20.67
N VAL A 329 -3.74 33.58 -20.74
CA VAL A 329 -2.77 34.47 -21.40
C VAL A 329 -2.97 34.52 -22.91
N ARG A 330 -3.24 33.38 -23.56
CA ARG A 330 -3.51 33.31 -24.99
C ARG A 330 -4.74 34.13 -25.35
N ALA A 331 -5.82 33.96 -24.58
CA ALA A 331 -7.06 34.70 -24.75
C ALA A 331 -6.90 36.21 -24.60
N ALA A 332 -6.09 36.67 -23.63
CA ALA A 332 -5.80 38.08 -23.43
C ALA A 332 -4.98 38.69 -24.59
N ARG A 333 -4.05 37.92 -25.18
CA ARG A 333 -3.23 38.37 -26.30
C ARG A 333 -3.98 38.43 -27.63
N SER A 334 -4.94 37.53 -27.85
CA SER A 334 -5.70 37.46 -29.11
C SER A 334 -6.89 38.44 -29.15
N ALA A 335 -7.17 39.17 -28.08
CA ALA A 335 -8.32 40.05 -27.98
C ALA A 335 -8.13 41.36 -28.77
N LYS A 336 -9.00 41.61 -29.76
CA LYS A 336 -9.05 42.89 -30.48
C LYS A 336 -9.85 43.92 -29.69
N ILE A 337 -9.16 44.93 -29.16
CA ILE A 337 -9.72 45.98 -28.30
C ILE A 337 -10.88 46.73 -28.98
N GLY A 338 -10.83 46.91 -30.31
CA GLY A 338 -11.88 47.59 -31.07
C GLY A 338 -13.22 46.85 -31.13
N GLU A 339 -13.22 45.52 -30.97
CA GLU A 339 -14.44 44.70 -30.89
C GLU A 339 -14.98 44.66 -29.45
N LEU A 340 -14.09 44.62 -28.45
CA LEU A 340 -14.48 44.60 -27.04
C LEU A 340 -15.15 45.90 -26.53
N ILE A 341 -14.85 47.04 -27.15
CA ILE A 341 -15.49 48.33 -26.82
C ILE A 341 -16.85 48.49 -27.55
N ARG A 342 -17.08 47.75 -28.64
CA ARG A 342 -18.30 47.86 -29.45
C ARG A 342 -19.41 46.87 -29.09
N GLY A 343 -19.12 45.85 -28.28
CA GLY A 343 -20.09 44.87 -27.78
C GLY A 343 -19.91 43.48 -28.36
#